data_AF-A0A935XTG4-F1
#
_entry.id   AF-A0A935XTG4-F1
#
_cell.length_a   1.000
_cell.length_b   1.000
_cell.length_c   1.000
_cell.angle_alpha   90.00
_cell.angle_beta   90.00
_cell.angle_gamma   90.00
#
_symmetry.space_group_name_H-M   'P 1'
#
loop_
_entity.id
_entity.type
_entity.pdbx_description
1 polymer ?
#
loop_
_entity_poly.entity_id
_entity_poly.type
_entity_poly.pdbx_seq_one_letter_code
_entity_poly.pdbx_strand_id
1 'polypeptide(L)'
;MKARMMFAGLLLATSTGLLAQGAAPAQAEGRHKDGHHRADCAKSADPAQCEARRKEMRENLGKAREACKGQEGTARGACMARQVCAKAADPAKCEASARERAEKHKERHAQRETRREERKARRDSEAAPKN
;
A
#
# COMPACT_ATOMS: atom_id res chain seq x y z
N MET A 1 -42.10 -2.17 -43.66
CA MET A 1 -43.30 -2.25 -42.81
C MET A 1 -42.86 -2.59 -41.39
N LYS A 2 -43.34 -1.83 -40.40
CA LYS A 2 -43.08 -2.01 -38.96
C LYS A 2 -43.91 -3.18 -38.45
N ALA A 3 -43.31 -4.10 -37.71
CA ALA A 3 -44.01 -4.93 -36.74
C ALA A 3 -43.22 -4.93 -35.43
N ARG A 4 -43.86 -4.39 -34.41
CA ARG A 4 -43.44 -4.38 -33.01
C ARG A 4 -44.29 -5.41 -32.25
N MET A 5 -43.76 -5.81 -31.10
CA MET A 5 -44.40 -6.44 -29.94
C MET A 5 -44.22 -7.96 -29.85
N MET A 6 -43.30 -8.45 -29.00
CA MET A 6 -43.31 -8.54 -27.52
C MET A 6 -44.04 -9.80 -27.06
N PHE A 7 -43.29 -10.78 -26.54
CA PHE A 7 -43.77 -11.66 -25.48
C PHE A 7 -42.64 -11.95 -24.50
N ALA A 8 -42.90 -11.60 -23.25
CA ALA A 8 -42.11 -11.88 -22.08
C ALA A 8 -42.21 -13.35 -21.70
N GLY A 9 -41.11 -13.93 -21.21
CA GLY A 9 -41.08 -15.28 -20.66
C GLY A 9 -39.85 -15.45 -19.78
N LEU A 10 -39.96 -15.04 -18.52
CA LEU A 10 -38.98 -15.26 -17.48
C LEU A 10 -39.16 -16.69 -16.95
N LEU A 11 -38.17 -17.57 -17.14
CA LEU A 11 -38.05 -18.79 -16.34
C LEU A 11 -36.60 -18.92 -15.85
N LEU A 12 -36.45 -18.75 -14.54
CA LEU A 12 -35.27 -19.12 -13.78
C LEU A 12 -35.06 -20.63 -13.83
N ALA A 13 -33.90 -21.07 -14.31
CA ALA A 13 -33.39 -22.41 -14.05
C ALA A 13 -32.07 -22.27 -13.28
N THR A 14 -32.16 -22.50 -11.97
CA THR A 14 -31.04 -22.66 -11.06
C THR A 14 -30.38 -24.02 -11.29
N SER A 15 -29.16 -24.04 -11.81
CA SER A 15 -28.31 -25.24 -11.80
C SER A 15 -27.03 -24.96 -11.03
N THR A 16 -27.12 -25.24 -9.74
CA THR A 16 -26.02 -25.38 -8.79
C THR A 16 -25.19 -26.60 -9.18
N GLY A 17 -24.15 -26.40 -9.99
CA GLY A 17 -23.10 -27.40 -10.23
C GLY A 17 -21.87 -27.04 -9.42
N LEU A 18 -21.67 -27.71 -8.28
CA LEU A 18 -20.47 -27.60 -7.46
C LEU A 18 -19.21 -28.03 -8.25
N LEU A 19 -18.14 -27.29 -7.98
CA LEU A 19 -16.75 -27.51 -8.36
C LEU A 19 -16.17 -28.79 -7.77
N ALA A 20 -15.30 -29.47 -8.52
CA ALA A 20 -14.08 -30.19 -8.10
C ALA A 20 -13.61 -31.01 -9.34
N GLN A 21 -12.37 -31.05 -9.84
CA GLN A 21 -11.05 -30.93 -9.22
C GLN A 21 -10.06 -30.44 -10.31
N GLY A 22 -9.70 -29.16 -10.29
CA GLY A 22 -8.48 -28.70 -10.94
C GLY A 22 -7.33 -28.97 -9.97
N ALA A 23 -6.49 -29.97 -10.27
CA ALA A 23 -5.25 -30.22 -9.55
C ALA A 23 -4.28 -29.05 -9.81
N ALA A 24 -4.35 -28.01 -8.98
CA ALA A 24 -3.31 -27.02 -8.86
C ALA A 24 -2.24 -27.56 -7.90
N PRO A 25 -0.95 -27.56 -8.26
CA PRO A 25 0.10 -27.99 -7.35
C PRO A 25 0.10 -27.11 -6.10
N ALA A 26 0.12 -27.75 -4.95
CA ALA A 26 0.32 -27.12 -3.66
C ALA A 26 1.68 -26.41 -3.65
N GLN A 27 1.68 -25.12 -3.96
CA GLN A 27 2.76 -24.21 -3.56
C GLN A 27 2.27 -23.44 -2.34
N ALA A 28 2.35 -24.11 -1.19
CA ALA A 28 2.48 -23.41 0.08
C ALA A 28 3.90 -22.84 0.15
N GLU A 29 4.18 -21.83 -0.67
CA GLU A 29 5.36 -20.99 -0.47
C GLU A 29 5.08 -20.11 0.74
N GLY A 30 6.01 -20.20 1.71
CA GLY A 30 5.96 -19.45 2.95
C GLY A 30 5.71 -17.98 2.68
N ARG A 31 4.76 -17.41 3.43
CA ARG A 31 4.66 -15.96 3.61
C ARG A 31 5.99 -15.46 4.19
N HIS A 32 6.90 -15.04 3.31
CA HIS A 32 8.06 -14.27 3.69
C HIS A 32 7.58 -12.95 4.31
N LYS A 33 7.54 -12.93 5.65
CA LYS A 33 7.59 -11.69 6.43
C LYS A 33 9.02 -11.16 6.41
N ASP A 34 9.53 -10.85 5.23
CA ASP A 34 10.83 -10.19 5.09
C ASP A 34 10.59 -8.71 5.43
N GLY A 35 10.63 -8.43 6.73
CA GLY A 35 10.44 -7.09 7.25
C GLY A 35 11.55 -6.19 6.74
N HIS A 36 11.26 -5.39 5.70
CA HIS A 36 12.06 -4.28 5.21
C HIS A 36 13.56 -4.41 5.51
N HIS A 37 14.19 -5.51 5.08
CA HIS A 37 15.62 -5.59 5.15
C HIS A 37 16.12 -4.47 4.26
N ARG A 38 16.77 -3.50 4.88
CA ARG A 38 17.56 -2.46 4.23
C ARG A 38 18.57 -3.17 3.34
N ALA A 39 18.19 -3.61 2.13
CA ALA A 39 18.94 -4.52 1.26
C ALA A 39 20.44 -4.43 1.54
N ASP A 40 20.98 -5.48 2.18
CA ASP A 40 22.37 -5.49 2.62
C ASP A 40 23.23 -5.26 1.39
N CYS A 41 23.92 -4.12 1.32
CA CYS A 41 24.74 -3.80 0.14
C CYS A 41 25.82 -4.88 -0.10
N ALA A 42 26.29 -5.51 0.98
CA ALA A 42 27.19 -6.66 0.94
C ALA A 42 26.67 -7.88 0.15
N LYS A 43 25.34 -8.00 -0.03
CA LYS A 43 24.70 -9.09 -0.80
C LYS A 43 24.32 -8.67 -2.22
N SER A 44 24.60 -7.42 -2.61
CA SER A 44 24.33 -6.94 -3.97
C SER A 44 25.45 -7.32 -4.93
N ALA A 45 25.15 -7.37 -6.22
CA ALA A 45 26.15 -7.63 -7.25
C ALA A 45 27.29 -6.60 -7.26
N ASP A 46 27.03 -5.38 -6.77
CA ASP A 46 28.04 -4.33 -6.57
C ASP A 46 27.83 -3.64 -5.21
N PRO A 47 28.53 -4.11 -4.16
CA PRO A 47 28.42 -3.53 -2.82
C PRO A 47 28.85 -2.08 -2.75
N ALA A 48 29.89 -1.68 -3.49
CA ALA A 48 30.44 -0.33 -3.46
C ALA A 48 29.46 0.69 -4.07
N GLN A 49 28.87 0.35 -5.23
CA GLN A 49 27.85 1.19 -5.85
C GLN A 49 26.58 1.28 -4.99
N CYS A 50 26.18 0.18 -4.35
CA CYS A 50 25.05 0.20 -3.42
C CYS A 50 25.30 1.16 -2.24
N GLU A 51 26.47 1.08 -1.62
CA GLU A 51 26.83 1.96 -0.50
C GLU A 51 26.90 3.42 -0.92
N ALA A 52 27.52 3.72 -2.06
CA ALA A 52 27.60 5.06 -2.62
C ALA A 52 26.19 5.65 -2.84
N ARG A 53 25.29 4.90 -3.49
CA ARG A 53 23.91 5.33 -3.71
C ARG A 53 23.15 5.55 -2.39
N ARG A 54 23.39 4.71 -1.38
CA ARG A 54 22.75 4.87 -0.06
C ARG A 54 23.27 6.10 0.67
N LYS A 55 24.57 6.36 0.62
CA LYS A 55 25.18 7.56 1.20
C LYS A 55 24.60 8.81 0.55
N GLU A 56 24.58 8.85 -0.77
CA GLU A 56 24.00 9.96 -1.52
C GLU A 56 22.52 10.18 -1.19
N MET A 57 21.72 9.11 -1.16
CA MET A 57 20.31 9.19 -0.78
C MET A 57 20.13 9.75 0.63
N ARG A 58 20.95 9.32 1.60
CA ARG A 58 20.89 9.83 2.99
C ARG A 58 21.24 11.30 3.06
N GLU A 59 22.29 11.72 2.38
CA GLU A 59 22.71 13.13 2.34
C GLU A 59 21.65 14.01 1.69
N ASN A 60 21.09 13.58 0.56
CA ASN A 60 20.00 14.29 -0.12
C ASN A 60 18.76 14.40 0.77
N LEU A 61 18.40 13.33 1.47
CA LEU A 61 17.28 13.35 2.42
C LEU A 61 17.57 14.27 3.62
N GLY A 62 18.81 14.31 4.11
CA GLY A 62 19.25 15.22 5.18
C GLY A 62 19.10 16.68 4.77
N LYS A 63 19.59 17.04 3.58
CA LYS A 63 19.44 18.39 3.01
C LYS A 63 17.98 18.79 2.85
N ALA A 64 17.13 17.88 2.33
CA ALA A 64 15.70 18.11 2.21
C ALA A 64 15.04 18.34 3.57
N ARG A 65 15.43 17.58 4.61
CA ARG A 65 14.89 17.74 5.97
C ARG A 65 15.22 19.09 6.57
N GLU A 66 16.46 19.56 6.41
CA GLU A 66 16.86 20.88 6.88
C GLU A 66 16.17 21.99 6.08
N ALA A 67 16.05 21.86 4.76
CA ALA A 67 15.35 22.83 3.92
C ALA A 67 13.84 22.94 4.25
N CYS A 68 13.22 21.85 4.67
CA CYS A 68 11.81 21.80 5.06
C CYS A 68 11.59 21.92 6.57
N LYS A 69 12.62 22.33 7.33
CA LYS A 69 12.52 22.56 8.77
C LYS A 69 11.56 23.72 9.03
N GLY A 70 10.78 23.61 10.11
CA GLY A 70 9.75 24.60 10.46
C GLY A 70 8.40 24.40 9.74
N GLN A 71 8.31 23.47 8.78
CA GLN A 71 7.01 23.02 8.27
C GLN A 71 6.51 21.82 9.06
N GLU A 72 5.20 21.74 9.25
CA GLU A 72 4.55 20.64 9.99
C GLU A 72 3.51 19.92 9.15
N GLY A 73 3.12 18.73 9.63
CA GLY A 73 2.05 17.93 9.03
C GLY A 73 2.21 17.68 7.52
N THR A 74 1.14 17.96 6.78
CA THR A 74 1.06 17.74 5.33
C THR A 74 1.98 18.68 4.54
N ALA A 75 2.18 19.91 5.01
CA ALA A 75 3.05 20.89 4.37
C ALA A 75 4.50 20.40 4.34
N ARG A 76 5.00 19.89 5.47
CA ARG A 76 6.34 19.28 5.56
C ARG A 76 6.49 18.13 4.56
N GLY A 77 5.49 17.26 4.47
CA GLY A 77 5.50 16.13 3.54
C GLY A 77 5.58 16.59 2.08
N ALA A 78 4.82 17.62 1.71
CA ALA A 78 4.84 18.19 0.37
C ALA A 78 6.19 18.86 0.04
N CYS A 79 6.76 19.63 0.97
CA CYS A 79 8.09 20.22 0.79
C CYS A 79 9.16 19.14 0.60
N MET A 80 9.16 18.11 1.46
CA MET A 80 10.10 16.99 1.36
C MET A 80 9.99 16.27 0.01
N ALA A 81 8.76 16.03 -0.46
CA ALA A 81 8.53 15.42 -1.77
C ALA A 81 9.13 16.26 -2.90
N ARG A 82 8.91 17.58 -2.91
CA ARG A 82 9.48 18.50 -3.90
C ARG A 82 11.01 18.49 -3.88
N GLN A 83 11.62 18.59 -2.70
CA GLN A 83 13.07 18.59 -2.54
C GLN A 83 13.72 17.30 -3.05
N VAL A 84 13.10 16.15 -2.79
CA VAL A 84 13.61 14.84 -3.23
C VAL A 84 13.34 14.61 -4.73
N CYS A 85 12.17 15.02 -5.23
CA CYS A 85 11.78 14.82 -6.63
C CYS A 85 12.49 15.77 -7.60
N ALA A 86 13.05 16.88 -7.13
CA ALA A 86 13.79 17.83 -7.97
C ALA A 86 14.99 17.20 -8.71
N LYS A 87 15.56 16.11 -8.17
CA LYS A 87 16.68 15.38 -8.77
C LYS A 87 16.26 14.16 -9.59
N ALA A 88 14.96 13.87 -9.67
CA ALA A 88 14.46 12.75 -10.45
C ALA A 88 14.55 13.07 -11.95
N ALA A 89 14.71 12.03 -12.78
CA ALA A 89 14.64 12.17 -14.24
C ALA A 89 13.30 12.76 -14.72
N ASP A 90 12.22 12.50 -13.97
CA ASP A 90 10.90 13.09 -14.18
C ASP A 90 10.35 13.60 -12.83
N PRO A 91 10.55 14.89 -12.52
CA PRO A 91 10.09 15.49 -11.27
C PRO A 91 8.55 15.45 -11.14
N ALA A 92 7.82 15.66 -12.24
CA ALA A 92 6.35 15.71 -12.22
C ALA A 92 5.75 14.34 -11.87
N LYS A 93 6.25 13.27 -12.49
CA LYS A 93 5.84 11.89 -12.17
C LYS A 93 6.24 11.48 -10.76
N CYS A 94 7.43 11.92 -10.31
CA CYS A 94 7.87 11.69 -8.94
C CYS A 94 6.91 12.34 -7.93
N GLU A 95 6.55 13.61 -8.14
CA GLU A 95 5.62 14.32 -7.27
C GLU A 95 4.22 13.71 -7.28
N ALA A 96 3.69 13.34 -8.45
CA ALA A 96 2.40 12.67 -8.56
C ALA A 96 2.38 11.36 -7.76
N SER A 97 3.43 10.55 -7.92
CA SER A 97 3.59 9.30 -7.16
C SER A 97 3.74 9.56 -5.65
N ALA A 98 4.41 10.64 -5.26
CA ALA A 98 4.55 11.02 -3.85
C ALA A 98 3.19 11.40 -3.23
N ARG A 99 2.35 12.15 -3.96
CA ARG A 99 0.99 12.49 -3.53
C ARG A 99 0.12 11.25 -3.40
N GLU A 100 0.13 10.37 -4.39
CA GLU A 100 -0.62 9.11 -4.34
C GLU A 100 -0.22 8.26 -3.11
N ARG A 101 1.08 8.14 -2.84
CA ARG A 101 1.58 7.43 -1.66
C ARG A 101 1.14 8.09 -0.35
N ALA A 102 1.07 9.42 -0.30
CA ALA A 102 0.59 10.16 0.86
C ALA A 102 -0.89 9.87 1.12
N GLU A 103 -1.74 9.87 0.09
CA GLU A 103 -3.16 9.53 0.24
C GLU A 103 -3.36 8.07 0.69
N LYS A 104 -2.67 7.12 0.03
CA LYS A 104 -2.69 5.71 0.47
C LYS A 104 -2.18 5.55 1.91
N HIS A 105 -1.25 6.39 2.35
CA HIS A 105 -0.77 6.36 3.73
C HIS A 105 -1.85 6.83 4.72
N LYS A 106 -2.57 7.90 4.41
CA LYS A 106 -3.71 8.38 5.21
C LYS A 106 -4.78 7.31 5.32
N GLU A 107 -5.14 6.68 4.20
CA GLU A 107 -6.14 5.61 4.18
C GLU A 107 -5.72 4.42 5.06
N ARG A 108 -4.47 3.95 4.92
CA ARG A 108 -3.94 2.89 5.77
C ARG A 108 -3.92 3.28 7.24
N HIS A 109 -3.67 4.54 7.57
CA HIS A 109 -3.71 5.03 8.94
C HIS A 109 -5.15 4.97 9.48
N ALA A 110 -6.12 5.49 8.75
CA ALA A 110 -7.54 5.41 9.11
C ALA A 110 -7.99 3.95 9.33
N GLN A 111 -7.66 3.05 8.40
CA GLN A 111 -7.97 1.62 8.56
C GLN A 111 -7.27 0.96 9.77
N ARG A 112 -6.09 1.45 10.18
CA ARG A 112 -5.40 0.95 11.37
C ARG A 112 -6.09 1.40 12.65
N GLU A 113 -6.55 2.65 12.69
CA GLU A 113 -7.33 3.19 13.80
C GLU A 113 -8.66 2.47 13.95
N THR A 114 -9.42 2.28 12.86
CA THR A 114 -10.66 1.47 12.90
C THR A 114 -10.41 0.07 13.47
N ARG A 115 -9.38 -0.63 12.98
CA ARG A 115 -9.02 -1.97 13.49
C ARG A 115 -8.54 -1.94 14.95
N ARG A 116 -7.98 -0.83 15.43
CA ARG A 116 -7.59 -0.68 16.84
C ARG A 116 -8.84 -0.56 17.71
N GLU A 117 -9.80 0.26 17.31
CA GLU A 117 -11.07 0.43 18.02
C GLU A 117 -11.89 -0.88 18.03
N GLU A 118 -11.99 -1.58 16.90
CA GLU A 118 -12.66 -2.89 16.83
C GLU A 118 -12.03 -3.92 17.78
N ARG A 119 -10.70 -3.98 17.84
CA ARG A 119 -9.99 -4.87 18.77
C ARG A 119 -10.20 -4.47 20.22
N LYS A 120 -10.30 -3.18 20.50
CA LYS A 120 -10.59 -2.68 21.85
C LYS A 120 -12.01 -3.08 22.25
N ALA A 121 -13.01 -2.82 21.41
CA ALA A 121 -14.40 -3.20 21.65
C ALA A 121 -14.57 -4.72 21.88
N ARG A 122 -13.87 -5.56 21.11
CA ARG A 122 -13.85 -7.02 21.34
C ARG A 122 -13.33 -7.39 22.73
N ARG A 123 -12.18 -6.85 23.13
CA ARG A 123 -11.61 -7.10 24.47
C ARG A 123 -12.56 -6.63 25.57
N ASP A 124 -13.17 -5.47 25.41
CA ASP A 124 -14.07 -4.90 26.41
C ASP A 124 -15.35 -5.76 26.53
N SER A 125 -15.86 -6.30 25.42
CA SER A 125 -17.02 -7.22 25.43
C SER A 125 -16.71 -8.59 26.03
N GLU A 126 -15.49 -9.10 25.85
CA GLU A 126 -15.04 -10.38 26.42
C GLU A 126 -14.74 -10.28 27.93
N ALA A 127 -14.36 -9.09 28.41
CA ALA A 127 -14.10 -8.81 29.81
C ALA A 127 -15.36 -8.58 30.65
N ALA A 128 -16.54 -8.49 30.03
CA ALA A 128 -17.80 -8.35 30.76
C ALA A 128 -18.10 -9.62 31.57
N PRO A 129 -18.43 -9.51 32.88
CA PRO A 129 -18.72 -10.67 33.71
C PRO A 129 -19.95 -11.41 33.17
N LYS A 130 -19.82 -12.72 32.99
CA LYS A 130 -20.94 -13.61 32.67
C LYS A 130 -21.76 -13.78 33.96
N ASN A 131 -22.82 -12.98 34.10
CA ASN A 131 -23.86 -13.20 35.10
C ASN A 131 -24.77 -14.35 34.69
#